data_AF-X8CCI0-F1
#
_entry.id   AF-X8CCI0-F1
#
_cell.length_a   1.000
_cell.length_b   1.000
_cell.length_c   1.000
_cell.angle_alpha   90.00
_cell.angle_beta   90.00
_cell.angle_gamma   90.00
#
_symmetry.space_group_name_H-M   'P 1'
#
loop_
_entity.id
_entity.type
_entity.pdbx_description
1 polymer ?
#
loop_
_entity_poly.entity_id
_entity_poly.type
_entity_poly.pdbx_seq_one_letter_code
_entity_poly.pdbx_strand_id
1 'polypeptide(L)' 'MMIGRAYLWGLAAAGQPGVENVLDILRGGIDSALMGLGHSSIHDLGPGDILVPPGFTRALGVPPAGG' A
#
# COMPACT_ATOMS: atom_id res chain seq x y z
N MET A 1 -8.18 -1.91 -3.83
CA MET A 1 -7.73 -0.66 -3.17
C MET A 1 -8.23 0.52 -3.98
N MET A 2 -8.70 1.60 -3.34
CA MET A 2 -9.04 2.85 -4.03
C MET A 2 -8.20 4.01 -3.49
N ILE A 3 -7.62 4.81 -4.38
CA ILE A 3 -6.60 5.81 -4.06
C ILE A 3 -7.19 7.23 -4.10
N GLY A 4 -8.28 7.45 -3.35
CA GLY A 4 -9.08 8.67 -3.48
C GLY A 4 -8.31 9.96 -3.17
N ARG A 5 -7.57 10.00 -2.06
CA ARG A 5 -6.89 11.23 -1.62
C ARG A 5 -5.66 11.57 -2.47
N ALA A 6 -4.87 10.58 -2.87
CA ALA A 6 -3.68 10.85 -3.70
C ALA A 6 -4.09 11.35 -5.09
N TYR A 7 -5.16 10.77 -5.67
CA TYR A 7 -5.77 11.26 -6.90
C TYR A 7 -6.26 12.70 -6.77
N LEU A 8 -6.98 13.02 -5.70
CA LEU A 8 -7.53 14.37 -5.49
C LEU A 8 -6.44 15.43 -5.34
N TRP A 9 -5.33 15.13 -4.65
CA TRP A 9 -4.21 16.05 -4.55
C TRP A 9 -3.47 16.23 -5.86
N GLY A 10 -3.26 15.16 -6.65
CA GLY A 10 -2.69 15.26 -7.99
C GLY A 10 -3.54 16.14 -8.91
N LEU A 11 -4.86 15.93 -8.86
CA LEU A 11 -5.82 16.74 -9.60
C LEU A 11 -5.79 18.21 -9.17
N ALA A 12 -5.71 18.48 -7.87
CA ALA A 12 -5.62 19.85 -7.35
C ALA A 12 -4.28 20.53 -7.67
N ALA A 13 -3.18 19.78 -7.77
CA ALA A 13 -1.85 20.32 -7.99
C ALA A 13 -1.59 20.73 -9.45
N ALA A 14 -2.04 19.91 -10.41
CA ALA A 14 -1.79 20.17 -11.84
C ALA A 14 -2.85 19.58 -12.78
N GLY A 15 -4.06 19.28 -12.29
CA GLY A 15 -5.07 18.60 -13.10
C GLY A 15 -4.65 17.17 -13.45
N GLN A 16 -4.96 16.73 -14.67
CA GLN A 16 -4.65 15.37 -15.14
C GLN A 16 -3.14 15.04 -15.10
N PRO A 17 -2.21 15.90 -15.56
CA PRO A 17 -0.78 15.64 -15.41
C PRO A 17 -0.34 15.36 -13.97
N GLY A 18 -0.97 16.03 -12.99
CA GLY A 18 -0.67 15.80 -11.58
C GLY A 18 -1.18 14.45 -11.07
N VAL A 19 -2.33 13.99 -11.59
CA VAL A 19 -2.84 12.63 -11.34
C VAL A 19 -1.90 11.58 -11.93
N GLU A 20 -1.49 11.74 -13.19
CA GLU A 20 -0.59 10.81 -13.88
C GLU A 20 0.73 10.66 -13.13
N ASN A 21 1.35 11.78 -12.71
CA ASN A 21 2.56 11.75 -11.91
C ASN A 21 2.38 10.97 -10.58
N VAL A 22 1.24 11.13 -9.90
CA VAL A 22 0.95 10.36 -8.68
C VAL A 22 0.85 8.86 -8.99
N LEU A 23 0.18 8.48 -10.08
CA LEU A 23 0.04 7.09 -10.47
C LEU A 23 1.40 6.47 -10.85
N ASP A 24 2.23 7.21 -11.57
CA ASP A 24 3.58 6.77 -11.94
C ASP A 24 4.48 6.57 -10.72
N ILE A 25 4.43 7.49 -9.75
CA ILE A 25 5.16 7.35 -8.48
C ILE A 25 4.69 6.11 -7.71
N LEU A 26 3.37 5.90 -7.63
CA LEU A 26 2.83 4.74 -6.92
C LEU A 26 3.23 3.44 -7.62
N ARG A 27 3.22 3.42 -8.95
CA ARG A 27 3.66 2.25 -9.72
C ARG A 27 5.15 1.98 -9.51
N GLY A 28 6.00 3.00 -9.66
CA GLY A 28 7.43 2.88 -9.44
C GLY A 28 7.78 2.47 -8.01
N GLY A 29 7.01 2.93 -7.01
CA GLY A 29 7.14 2.50 -5.62
C GLY A 29 6.81 1.02 -5.41
N ILE A 30 5.76 0.51 -6.05
CA ILE A 30 5.41 -0.92 -6.02
C ILE A 30 6.51 -1.76 -6.67
N ASP A 31 6.98 -1.37 -7.86
CA ASP A 31 8.03 -2.10 -8.58
C ASP A 31 9.34 -2.12 -7.77
N SER A 32 9.68 -1.00 -7.12
CA SER A 32 10.83 -0.92 -6.20
C SER A 32 10.67 -1.81 -4.97
N ALA A 33 9.47 -1.90 -4.40
CA ALA A 33 9.20 -2.76 -3.25
C ALA A 33 9.31 -4.25 -3.62
N LEU A 34 8.76 -4.66 -4.77
CA LEU A 34 8.91 -6.02 -5.29
C LEU A 34 10.37 -6.35 -5.52
N MET A 35 11.13 -5.44 -6.14
CA MET A 35 12.57 -5.61 -6.35
C MET A 35 13.33 -5.77 -5.03
N GLY A 36 13.00 -4.94 -4.01
CA GLY A 36 13.62 -5.03 -2.69
C GLY A 36 13.31 -6.34 -1.95
N LEU A 37 12.16 -6.95 -2.23
CA LEU A 37 11.76 -8.26 -1.70
C LEU A 37 12.29 -9.43 -2.55
N GLY A 38 12.89 -9.16 -3.72
CA GLY A 38 13.34 -10.21 -4.65
C GLY A 38 12.22 -10.88 -5.44
N HIS A 39 11.04 -10.23 -5.52
CA HIS A 39 9.87 -10.76 -6.21
C HIS A 39 9.71 -10.16 -7.60
N SER A 40 9.24 -10.98 -8.53
CA SER A 40 9.02 -10.57 -9.93
C SER A 40 7.59 -10.15 -10.21
N SER A 41 6.67 -10.60 -9.35
CA SER A 41 5.23 -10.41 -9.50
C SER A 41 4.58 -10.13 -8.15
N ILE A 42 3.49 -9.38 -8.17
CA ILE A 42 2.62 -9.21 -7.00
C ILE A 42 2.00 -10.53 -6.53
N HIS A 43 1.95 -11.54 -7.40
CA HIS A 43 1.44 -12.87 -7.07
C HIS A 43 2.42 -13.70 -6.24
N ASP A 44 3.69 -13.28 -6.19
CA ASP A 44 4.73 -13.93 -5.40
C ASP A 44 4.69 -13.49 -3.93
N LEU A 45 3.93 -12.42 -3.62
CA LEU A 45 3.79 -11.85 -2.28
C LEU A 45 3.00 -12.77 -1.35
N GLY A 46 3.52 -12.97 -0.15
CA GLY A 46 2.88 -13.75 0.90
C GLY A 46 3.12 -13.21 2.32
N PRO A 47 2.55 -13.86 3.34
CA PRO A 47 2.68 -13.42 4.74
C PRO A 47 4.13 -13.39 5.26
N GLY A 48 5.03 -14.17 4.65
CA GLY A 48 6.44 -14.22 5.02
C GLY A 48 7.22 -12.95 4.67
N ASP A 49 6.71 -12.12 3.76
CA ASP A 49 7.35 -10.87 3.32
C ASP A 49 7.10 -9.70 4.30
N ILE A 50 6.27 -9.92 5.33
CA ILE A 50 5.83 -8.87 6.25
C ILE A 50 6.20 -9.26 7.68
N LEU A 51 6.97 -8.39 8.34
CA LEU A 51 7.20 -8.49 9.78
C LEU A 51 6.01 -7.87 10.53
N VAL A 52 5.29 -8.69 11.29
CA VAL A 52 4.16 -8.26 12.12
C VAL A 52 4.54 -8.32 13.60
N PRO A 53 4.77 -7.17 14.27
CA PRO A 53 5.14 -7.15 15.67
C PRO A 53 4.05 -7.72 16.60
N PRO A 54 4.41 -8.23 17.79
CA PRO A 54 3.44 -8.62 18.81
C PRO A 54 2.48 -7.47 19.14
N GLY A 55 1.17 -7.76 19.18
CA GLY A 55 0.13 -6.77 19.49
C GLY A 55 -0.30 -5.87 18.33
N PHE A 56 0.31 -6.00 17.14
CA PHE A 56 -0.08 -5.21 15.96
C PHE A 56 -1.39 -5.69 15.32
N THR A 57 -1.65 -7.01 15.34
CA THR A 57 -2.84 -7.59 14.74
C THR A 57 -4.08 -7.34 15.58
N ARG A 58 -5.16 -6.89 14.94
CA ARG A 58 -6.50 -6.87 15.53
C ARG A 58 -7.39 -7.88 14.80
N ALA A 59 -7.85 -8.90 15.51
CA ALA A 59 -8.82 -9.83 14.95
C ALA A 59 -10.18 -9.13 14.86
N LEU A 60 -10.77 -9.13 13.65
CA LEU A 60 -12.11 -8.59 13.43
C LEU A 60 -13.14 -9.47 14.16
N GLY A 61 -14.06 -8.84 14.90
CA GLY A 61 -15.13 -9.55 15.62
C GLY A 61 -14.73 -10.17 16.96
N VAL A 62 -13.46 -10.07 17.38
CA VAL A 62 -13.04 -10.49 18.74
C VAL A 62 -13.24 -9.32 19.70
N PRO A 63 -14.07 -9.44 20.74
CA PRO A 63 -14.19 -8.43 21.77
C PRO A 63 -12.80 -8.17 22.38
N PRO A 64 -12.44 -6.92 22.72
CA PRO A 64 -11.23 -6.69 23.49
C PRO A 64 -11.28 -7.60 24.72
N ALA A 65 -10.20 -8.35 24.97
CA ALA A 65 -10.09 -9.14 26.20
C ALA A 65 -10.33 -8.16 27.36
N GLY A 66 -11.46 -8.34 28.05
CA GLY A 66 -11.92 -7.42 29.08
C GLY A 66 -10.85 -7.26 30.16
N GLY A 67 -10.63 -6.00 30.55
CA GLY A 67 -10.14 -5.67 31.88
C GLY A 67 -11.28 -5.67 32.89
#